data_AF-A0A4Q3D071-F1
#
_entry.id   AF-A0A4Q3D071-F1
#
_cell.length_a   1.000
_cell.length_b   1.000
_cell.length_c   1.000
_cell.angle_alpha   90.00
_cell.angle_beta   90.00
_cell.angle_gamma   90.00
#
_symmetry.space_group_name_H-M   'P 1'
#
loop_
_entity.id
_entity.type
_entity.pdbx_description
1 polymer ?
#
loop_
_entity_poly.entity_id
_entity_poly.type
_entity_poly.pdbx_seq_one_letter_code
_entity_poly.pdbx_strand_id
1 'polypeptide(L)'
;MLKLSLSTLVLIIAFSVKLYSQASKVDSSMLQTLRIDPSSARGAAASQVFDEIKFIPLETTKESLFGTISQLRVTDDRYVIWDNDTKSVLIFDRSGKYKAKVNGSKIEKDPESKQNQSFYGFTLKKEDGKQLIQLIAGEYFFYFDLEAKLIKKVKINEYSSSYSFPDGTLLELNHKEKKVKDSAYFEISLIKNKQRVESYFQYSPDRYDKDEYYTTGESITNSGNPNEFFSIRPYEYNVFRVTPTKLYLSYKMIFPANNSLPPGFLENPLYVG
;
A
#
# COMPACT_ATOMS: atom_id res chain seq x y z
N MET A 1 22.19 33.90 50.95
CA MET A 1 22.71 33.50 49.62
C MET A 1 22.16 32.12 49.22
N LEU A 2 20.84 31.97 49.06
CA LEU A 2 20.23 30.68 48.69
C LEU A 2 18.85 30.85 48.01
N LYS A 3 18.69 31.90 47.19
CA LYS A 3 17.44 32.14 46.44
C LYS A 3 17.65 32.45 44.96
N LEU A 4 18.86 32.21 44.43
CA LEU A 4 19.22 32.48 43.04
C LEU A 4 19.65 31.24 42.23
N SER A 5 19.43 30.02 42.74
CA SER A 5 19.80 28.79 42.01
C SER A 5 18.61 27.96 41.50
N LEU A 6 17.37 28.25 41.93
CA LEU A 6 16.20 27.46 41.53
C LEU A 6 15.48 28.03 40.30
N SER A 7 15.53 29.35 40.10
CA SER A 7 14.88 30.02 38.97
C SER A 7 15.61 29.81 37.64
N THR A 8 16.93 29.58 37.67
CA THR A 8 17.73 29.29 36.47
C THR A 8 17.54 27.85 35.98
N LEU A 9 17.18 26.91 36.86
CA LEU A 9 16.96 25.51 36.47
C LEU A 9 15.57 25.30 35.83
N VAL A 10 14.55 26.05 36.27
CA VAL A 10 13.19 26.01 35.69
C VAL A 10 13.14 26.69 34.30
N LEU A 11 14.01 27.68 34.05
CA LEU A 11 14.07 28.35 32.75
C LEU A 11 14.76 27.50 31.66
N ILE A 12 15.64 26.55 32.04
CA ILE A 12 16.28 25.61 31.11
C ILE A 12 15.31 24.50 30.68
N ILE A 13 14.31 24.16 31.50
CA ILE A 13 13.28 23.16 31.15
C ILE A 13 12.20 23.79 30.23
N ALA A 14 12.00 25.10 30.30
CA ALA A 14 11.03 25.82 29.47
C ALA A 14 11.57 26.23 28.08
N PHE A 15 12.89 26.18 27.87
CA PHE A 15 13.51 26.48 26.58
C PHE A 15 14.11 25.22 25.97
N SER A 16 13.42 24.72 24.94
CA SER A 16 13.94 23.80 23.91
C SER A 16 14.00 22.30 24.22
N VAL A 17 12.87 21.70 24.60
CA VAL A 17 12.44 20.53 23.80
C VAL A 17 11.72 21.10 22.58
N LYS A 18 12.50 21.58 21.60
CA LYS A 18 12.00 21.51 20.23
C LYS A 18 11.79 20.02 20.04
N LEU A 19 10.54 19.57 20.10
CA LEU A 19 10.16 18.26 19.58
C LEU A 19 10.60 18.30 18.13
N TYR A 20 11.82 17.84 17.89
CA TYR A 20 12.25 17.40 16.59
C TYR A 20 11.13 16.50 16.10
N SER A 21 10.77 16.63 14.83
CA SER A 21 9.91 15.64 14.20
C SER A 21 10.73 14.34 14.11
N GLN A 22 10.95 13.70 15.25
CA GLN A 22 11.63 12.43 15.32
C GLN A 22 10.63 11.39 14.86
N ALA A 23 11.12 10.46 14.05
CA ALA A 23 10.37 9.26 13.75
C ALA A 23 10.00 8.56 15.07
N SER A 24 8.77 8.12 15.14
CA SER A 24 8.23 7.26 16.16
C SER A 24 9.02 5.95 16.20
N LYS A 25 9.17 5.39 17.41
CA LYS A 25 9.87 4.11 17.58
C LYS A 25 8.97 2.95 17.18
N VAL A 26 9.48 2.03 16.36
CA VAL A 26 8.78 0.78 16.02
C VAL A 26 8.73 -0.14 17.25
N ASP A 27 7.55 -0.68 17.54
CA ASP A 27 7.34 -1.62 18.65
C ASP A 27 7.72 -3.05 18.21
N SER A 28 8.75 -3.64 18.83
CA SER A 28 9.22 -5.00 18.53
C SER A 28 8.79 -6.05 19.57
N SER A 29 7.86 -5.72 20.48
CA SER A 29 7.43 -6.62 21.56
C SER A 29 6.76 -7.92 21.10
N MET A 30 6.22 -7.94 19.87
CA MET A 30 5.57 -9.12 19.27
C MET A 30 6.37 -9.70 18.10
N LEU A 31 7.67 -9.42 18.02
CA LEU A 31 8.50 -9.91 16.93
C LEU A 31 8.61 -11.43 16.94
N GLN A 32 8.21 -12.06 15.84
CA GLN A 32 8.46 -13.47 15.55
C GLN A 32 9.53 -13.61 14.46
N THR A 33 10.50 -14.49 14.68
CA THR A 33 11.52 -14.81 13.68
C THR A 33 11.08 -16.02 12.85
N LEU A 34 11.03 -15.85 11.53
CA LEU A 34 10.70 -16.90 10.56
C LEU A 34 11.97 -17.33 9.83
N ARG A 35 12.43 -18.55 10.04
CA ARG A 35 13.56 -19.13 9.29
C ARG A 35 13.00 -19.85 8.07
N ILE A 36 13.34 -19.38 6.89
CA ILE A 36 12.81 -19.88 5.62
C ILE A 36 14.01 -20.33 4.79
N ASP A 37 14.12 -21.64 4.59
CA ASP A 37 15.10 -22.24 3.67
C ASP A 37 14.34 -22.89 2.50
N PRO A 38 14.23 -22.19 1.36
CA PRO A 38 13.54 -22.70 0.18
C PRO A 38 14.15 -24.01 -0.35
N SER A 39 15.46 -24.24 -0.16
CA SER A 39 16.13 -25.45 -0.65
C SER A 39 15.76 -26.69 0.15
N SER A 40 15.38 -26.50 1.42
CA SER A 40 14.89 -27.56 2.31
C SER A 40 13.39 -27.83 2.17
N ALA A 41 12.67 -27.02 1.38
CA ALA A 41 11.23 -27.12 1.24
C ALA A 41 10.83 -28.44 0.56
N ARG A 42 10.13 -29.31 1.29
CA ARG A 42 9.65 -30.60 0.79
C ARG A 42 8.29 -30.53 0.08
N GLY A 43 7.73 -29.32 0.01
CA GLY A 43 6.34 -29.11 -0.36
C GLY A 43 5.36 -29.67 0.69
N ALA A 44 4.08 -29.53 0.41
CA ALA A 44 2.99 -30.15 1.15
C ALA A 44 1.92 -30.56 0.14
N ALA A 45 1.14 -31.60 0.45
CA ALA A 45 -0.04 -31.89 -0.34
C ALA A 45 -1.03 -30.73 -0.21
N ALA A 46 -1.75 -30.41 -1.29
CA ALA A 46 -2.67 -29.27 -1.29
C ALA A 46 -3.72 -29.36 -0.18
N SER A 47 -4.18 -30.57 0.15
CA SER A 47 -5.12 -30.84 1.27
C SER A 47 -4.56 -30.54 2.67
N GLN A 48 -3.25 -30.36 2.82
CA GLN A 48 -2.63 -29.95 4.08
C GLN A 48 -2.63 -28.43 4.26
N VAL A 49 -2.87 -27.68 3.18
CA VAL A 49 -2.77 -26.21 3.15
C VAL A 49 -4.12 -25.57 2.85
N PHE A 50 -4.94 -26.20 2.01
CA PHE A 50 -6.22 -25.70 1.55
C PHE A 50 -7.35 -26.62 1.99
N ASP A 51 -8.39 -26.04 2.57
CA ASP A 51 -9.63 -26.76 2.94
C ASP A 51 -10.40 -27.24 1.70
N GLU A 52 -10.32 -26.49 0.59
CA GLU A 52 -11.05 -26.75 -0.64
C GLU A 52 -10.30 -26.23 -1.87
N ILE A 53 -10.44 -26.95 -3.00
CA ILE A 53 -9.96 -26.52 -4.31
C ILE A 53 -11.15 -26.47 -5.26
N LYS A 54 -11.47 -25.29 -5.78
CA LYS A 54 -12.58 -25.06 -6.72
C LYS A 54 -12.05 -24.68 -8.10
N PHE A 55 -12.56 -25.35 -9.14
CA PHE A 55 -12.33 -24.98 -10.53
C PHE A 55 -13.58 -24.30 -11.08
N ILE A 56 -13.48 -23.02 -11.42
CA ILE A 56 -14.61 -22.22 -11.88
C ILE A 56 -14.34 -21.81 -13.33
N PRO A 57 -15.02 -22.41 -14.31
CA PRO A 57 -14.87 -22.00 -15.70
C PRO A 57 -15.51 -20.62 -15.89
N LEU A 58 -14.75 -19.68 -16.45
CA LEU A 58 -15.28 -18.37 -16.82
C LEU A 58 -15.99 -18.46 -18.17
N GLU A 59 -17.18 -17.88 -18.26
CA GLU A 59 -17.95 -17.78 -19.49
C GLU A 59 -17.10 -17.13 -20.58
N THR A 60 -17.01 -17.79 -21.73
CA THR A 60 -16.17 -17.37 -22.86
C THR A 60 -17.05 -17.08 -24.07
N THR A 61 -17.36 -15.80 -24.26
CA THR A 61 -18.05 -15.25 -25.43
C THR A 61 -17.16 -14.20 -26.09
N LYS A 62 -17.60 -13.63 -27.22
CA LYS A 62 -16.90 -12.50 -27.86
C LYS A 62 -16.77 -11.31 -26.92
N GLU A 63 -17.77 -11.11 -26.06
CA GLU A 63 -17.84 -10.01 -25.10
C GLU A 63 -16.99 -10.27 -23.87
N SER A 64 -16.78 -11.51 -23.45
CA SER A 64 -16.03 -11.87 -22.24
C SER A 64 -14.63 -12.42 -22.51
N LEU A 65 -14.19 -12.47 -23.77
CA LEU A 65 -12.83 -12.88 -24.13
C LEU A 65 -11.80 -11.94 -23.50
N PHE A 66 -10.76 -12.53 -22.91
CA PHE A 66 -9.62 -11.85 -22.31
C PHE A 66 -8.33 -12.59 -22.70
N GLY A 67 -7.20 -11.88 -22.70
CA GLY A 67 -5.88 -12.46 -22.97
C GLY A 67 -5.22 -13.00 -21.70
N THR A 68 -4.98 -12.12 -20.73
CA THR A 68 -4.23 -12.45 -19.51
C THR A 68 -4.97 -11.98 -18.27
N ILE A 69 -5.01 -12.80 -17.20
CA ILE A 69 -5.47 -12.34 -15.88
C ILE A 69 -4.31 -11.64 -15.18
N SER A 70 -4.11 -10.35 -15.48
CA SER A 70 -2.99 -9.56 -14.93
C SER A 70 -3.25 -9.10 -13.49
N GLN A 71 -4.52 -8.97 -13.10
CA GLN A 71 -4.91 -8.75 -11.71
C GLN A 71 -6.29 -9.38 -11.49
N LEU A 72 -6.45 -10.06 -10.34
CA LEU A 72 -7.71 -10.61 -9.88
C LEU A 72 -8.06 -9.99 -8.52
N ARG A 73 -9.32 -9.58 -8.37
CA ARG A 73 -9.93 -9.28 -7.08
C ARG A 73 -11.22 -10.08 -6.95
N VAL A 74 -11.43 -10.63 -5.76
CA VAL A 74 -12.57 -11.47 -5.44
C VAL A 74 -13.43 -10.72 -4.43
N THR A 75 -14.71 -10.56 -4.73
CA THR A 75 -15.71 -10.02 -3.81
C THR A 75 -16.58 -11.17 -3.30
N ASP A 76 -17.51 -10.86 -2.40
CA ASP A 76 -18.48 -11.85 -1.91
C ASP A 76 -19.28 -12.48 -3.07
N ASP A 77 -19.52 -11.72 -4.16
CA ASP A 77 -20.44 -12.07 -5.22
C ASP A 77 -19.89 -11.93 -6.66
N ARG A 78 -18.64 -11.51 -6.84
CA ARG A 78 -17.99 -11.29 -8.15
C ARG A 78 -16.52 -11.71 -8.19
N TYR A 79 -16.07 -12.04 -9.40
CA TYR A 79 -14.69 -11.99 -9.82
C TYR A 79 -14.48 -10.75 -10.68
N VAL A 80 -13.51 -9.92 -10.31
CA VAL A 80 -13.13 -8.71 -11.07
C VAL A 80 -11.72 -8.91 -11.59
N ILE A 81 -11.57 -8.92 -12.91
CA ILE A 81 -10.34 -9.29 -13.60
C ILE A 81 -9.86 -8.10 -14.42
N TRP A 82 -8.61 -7.71 -14.21
CA TRP A 82 -7.91 -6.84 -15.14
C TRP A 82 -7.22 -7.68 -16.22
N ASP A 83 -7.55 -7.38 -17.47
CA ASP A 83 -6.87 -7.91 -18.63
C ASP A 83 -6.01 -6.84 -19.28
N ASN A 84 -4.69 -7.03 -19.16
CA ASN A 84 -3.72 -6.12 -19.73
C ASN A 84 -3.69 -6.14 -21.26
N ASP A 85 -4.08 -7.25 -21.89
CA ASP A 85 -4.00 -7.39 -23.35
C ASP A 85 -5.13 -6.63 -24.04
N THR A 86 -6.35 -6.73 -23.50
CA THR A 86 -7.52 -5.99 -24.02
C THR A 86 -7.77 -4.65 -23.33
N LYS A 87 -6.90 -4.26 -22.38
CA LYS A 87 -7.04 -3.06 -21.54
C LYS A 87 -8.45 -2.92 -20.97
N SER A 88 -8.97 -4.00 -20.38
CA SER A 88 -10.33 -4.09 -19.89
C SER A 88 -10.41 -4.69 -18.48
N VAL A 89 -11.34 -4.19 -17.66
CA VAL A 89 -11.79 -4.88 -16.45
C VAL A 89 -13.02 -5.71 -16.80
N LEU A 90 -12.94 -7.02 -16.63
CA LEU A 90 -14.05 -7.96 -16.80
C LEU A 90 -14.63 -8.34 -15.44
N ILE A 91 -15.96 -8.46 -15.39
CA ILE A 91 -16.70 -8.75 -14.17
C ILE A 91 -17.53 -10.00 -14.41
N PHE A 92 -17.30 -11.01 -13.58
CA PHE A 92 -18.01 -12.28 -13.58
C PHE A 92 -18.69 -12.47 -12.23
N ASP A 93 -19.78 -13.24 -12.16
CA ASP A 93 -20.27 -13.73 -10.87
C ASP A 93 -19.46 -14.92 -10.33
N ARG A 94 -19.77 -15.36 -9.11
CA ARG A 94 -19.09 -16.49 -8.46
C ARG A 94 -19.29 -17.83 -9.16
N SER A 95 -20.24 -17.95 -10.09
CA SER A 95 -20.40 -19.14 -10.94
C SER A 95 -19.53 -19.11 -12.19
N GLY A 96 -18.85 -17.99 -12.44
CA GLY A 96 -18.04 -17.76 -13.63
C GLY A 96 -18.83 -17.15 -14.79
N LYS A 97 -20.10 -16.78 -14.60
CA LYS A 97 -20.91 -16.16 -15.67
C LYS A 97 -20.52 -14.69 -15.85
N TYR A 98 -20.33 -14.26 -17.09
CA TYR A 98 -20.00 -12.89 -17.45
C TYR A 98 -21.15 -11.95 -17.09
N LYS A 99 -20.83 -10.80 -16.54
CA LYS A 99 -21.78 -9.75 -16.17
C LYS A 99 -21.55 -8.46 -16.92
N ALA A 100 -20.31 -7.99 -16.94
CA ALA A 100 -20.01 -6.66 -17.45
C ALA A 100 -18.52 -6.47 -17.75
N LYS A 101 -18.22 -5.41 -18.52
CA LYS A 101 -16.86 -4.98 -18.87
C LYS A 101 -16.72 -3.47 -18.74
N VAL A 102 -15.59 -3.03 -18.20
CA VAL A 102 -15.10 -1.65 -18.24
C VAL A 102 -13.89 -1.62 -19.15
N ASN A 103 -13.89 -0.76 -20.16
CA ASN A 103 -12.78 -0.58 -21.09
C ASN A 103 -12.65 0.91 -21.43
N GLY A 104 -11.70 1.25 -22.31
CA GLY A 104 -11.46 2.64 -22.71
C GLY A 104 -12.67 3.37 -23.29
N SER A 105 -13.69 2.69 -23.85
CA SER A 105 -14.88 3.36 -24.37
C SER A 105 -15.84 3.81 -23.26
N LYS A 106 -15.69 3.30 -22.03
CA LYS A 106 -16.44 3.75 -20.85
C LYS A 106 -15.73 4.87 -20.08
N ILE A 107 -14.55 5.28 -20.54
CA ILE A 107 -13.79 6.38 -19.95
C ILE A 107 -14.09 7.63 -20.77
N GLU A 108 -14.68 8.61 -20.11
CA GLU A 108 -14.98 9.90 -20.73
C GLU A 108 -13.68 10.65 -21.05
N LYS A 109 -13.51 10.96 -22.34
CA LYS A 109 -12.37 11.74 -22.81
C LYS A 109 -12.45 13.19 -22.34
N ASP A 110 -11.34 13.67 -21.79
CA ASP A 110 -11.17 15.08 -21.49
C ASP A 110 -10.50 15.74 -22.70
N PRO A 111 -11.23 16.56 -23.48
CA PRO A 111 -10.69 17.16 -24.70
C PRO A 111 -9.50 18.10 -24.43
N GLU A 112 -9.36 18.61 -23.22
CA GLU A 112 -8.26 19.49 -22.82
C GLU A 112 -7.03 18.70 -22.31
N SER A 113 -7.18 17.40 -22.03
CA SER A 113 -6.10 16.58 -21.51
C SER A 113 -5.20 16.05 -22.61
N LYS A 114 -3.89 16.35 -22.51
CA LYS A 114 -2.86 15.79 -23.39
C LYS A 114 -2.38 14.41 -22.95
N GLN A 115 -2.89 13.88 -21.83
CA GLN A 115 -2.46 12.60 -21.29
C GLN A 115 -3.20 11.43 -21.94
N ASN A 116 -2.50 10.31 -22.14
CA ASN A 116 -3.13 9.06 -22.53
C ASN A 116 -4.06 8.59 -21.40
N GLN A 117 -5.35 8.45 -21.69
CA GLN A 117 -6.35 7.97 -20.72
C GLN A 117 -6.45 6.43 -20.66
N SER A 118 -5.35 5.74 -20.98
CA SER A 118 -5.21 4.32 -20.69
C SER A 118 -5.13 4.12 -19.17
N PHE A 119 -5.64 2.99 -18.70
CA PHE A 119 -5.54 2.58 -17.31
C PHE A 119 -4.80 1.25 -17.21
N TYR A 120 -4.17 1.00 -16.07
CA TYR A 120 -3.27 -0.13 -15.83
C TYR A 120 -3.62 -0.81 -14.51
N GLY A 121 -4.72 -1.57 -14.52
CA GLY A 121 -5.27 -2.22 -13.33
C GLY A 121 -6.35 -1.39 -12.65
N PHE A 122 -6.78 -1.86 -11.48
CA PHE A 122 -7.87 -1.26 -10.71
C PHE A 122 -7.66 -1.45 -9.21
N THR A 123 -8.43 -0.72 -8.41
CA THR A 123 -8.60 -0.98 -6.97
C THR A 123 -10.08 -1.14 -6.65
N LEU A 124 -10.42 -1.99 -5.69
CA LEU A 124 -11.77 -2.02 -5.13
C LEU A 124 -11.84 -1.07 -3.94
N LYS A 125 -12.80 -0.14 -3.97
CA LYS A 125 -13.10 0.78 -2.87
C LYS A 125 -14.48 0.45 -2.32
N LYS A 126 -14.66 0.59 -1.02
CA LYS A 126 -15.97 0.49 -0.38
C LYS A 126 -16.43 1.90 -0.01
N GLU A 127 -17.54 2.34 -0.59
CA GLU A 127 -18.17 3.64 -0.32
C GLU A 127 -19.65 3.42 -0.02
N ASP A 128 -20.15 3.98 1.08
CA ASP A 128 -21.54 3.84 1.52
C ASP A 128 -22.04 2.38 1.53
N GLY A 129 -21.16 1.46 1.94
CA GLY A 129 -21.44 0.03 2.00
C GLY A 129 -21.37 -0.69 0.64
N LYS A 130 -21.22 0.03 -0.48
CA LYS A 130 -21.14 -0.53 -1.83
C LYS A 130 -19.69 -0.67 -2.28
N GLN A 131 -19.42 -1.73 -3.05
CA GLN A 131 -18.10 -1.93 -3.64
C GLN A 131 -18.05 -1.30 -5.02
N LEU A 132 -17.01 -0.51 -5.25
CA LEU A 132 -16.76 0.23 -6.48
C LEU A 132 -15.40 -0.16 -7.06
N ILE A 133 -15.32 -0.22 -8.38
CA ILE A 133 -14.09 -0.37 -9.15
C ILE A 133 -13.54 1.03 -9.40
N GLN A 134 -12.40 1.35 -8.81
CA GLN A 134 -11.66 2.59 -9.03
C GLN A 134 -10.56 2.36 -10.07
N LEU A 135 -10.56 3.16 -11.13
CA LEU A 135 -9.54 3.21 -12.18
C LEU A 135 -8.86 4.57 -12.19
N ILE A 136 -7.59 4.61 -12.56
CA ILE A 136 -6.84 5.83 -12.85
C ILE A 136 -6.67 5.93 -14.36
N ALA A 137 -7.14 7.02 -14.94
CA ALA A 137 -6.94 7.32 -16.36
C ALA A 137 -6.71 8.83 -16.54
N GLY A 138 -5.54 9.20 -17.06
CA GLY A 138 -5.10 10.59 -17.11
C GLY A 138 -5.09 11.22 -15.72
N GLU A 139 -5.68 12.41 -15.59
CA GLU A 139 -5.74 13.18 -14.33
C GLU A 139 -6.95 12.82 -13.44
N TYR A 140 -7.64 11.70 -13.68
CA TYR A 140 -8.89 11.39 -13.01
C TYR A 140 -8.93 9.98 -12.42
N PHE A 141 -9.57 9.90 -11.26
CA PHE A 141 -10.16 8.66 -10.76
C PHE A 141 -11.56 8.46 -11.37
N PHE A 142 -11.80 7.31 -11.97
CA PHE A 142 -13.11 6.87 -12.43
C PHE A 142 -13.62 5.74 -11.53
N TYR A 143 -14.87 5.85 -11.07
CA TYR A 143 -15.48 4.87 -10.18
C TYR A 143 -16.66 4.22 -10.88
N PHE A 144 -16.62 2.91 -11.02
CA PHE A 144 -17.69 2.10 -11.60
C PHE A 144 -18.30 1.19 -10.53
N ASP A 145 -19.59 0.87 -10.64
CA ASP A 145 -20.16 -0.23 -9.89
C ASP A 145 -19.78 -1.60 -10.51
N LEU A 146 -20.23 -2.69 -9.88
CA LEU A 146 -19.96 -4.05 -10.34
C LEU A 146 -20.80 -4.46 -11.57
N GLU A 147 -21.66 -3.55 -12.05
CA GLU A 147 -22.40 -3.64 -13.30
C GLU A 147 -21.75 -2.78 -14.41
N ALA A 148 -20.55 -2.25 -14.12
CA ALA A 148 -19.74 -1.41 -15.01
C ALA A 148 -20.44 -0.12 -15.44
N LYS A 149 -21.30 0.45 -14.59
CA LYS A 149 -21.86 1.79 -14.74
C LYS A 149 -20.97 2.80 -14.02
N LEU A 150 -20.64 3.89 -14.71
CA LEU A 150 -19.88 4.99 -14.11
C LEU A 150 -20.72 5.66 -13.02
N ILE A 151 -20.20 5.67 -11.80
CA ILE A 151 -20.81 6.29 -10.62
C ILE A 151 -20.31 7.73 -10.46
N LYS A 152 -19.00 7.95 -10.59
CA LYS A 152 -18.39 9.28 -10.49
C LYS A 152 -17.00 9.36 -11.13
N LYS A 153 -16.59 10.59 -11.43
CA LYS A 153 -15.28 10.99 -11.94
C LYS A 153 -14.73 12.08 -11.02
N VAL A 154 -13.49 11.92 -10.55
CA VAL A 154 -12.86 12.84 -9.59
C VAL A 154 -11.47 13.23 -10.08
N LYS A 155 -11.18 14.54 -10.17
CA LYS A 155 -9.85 15.02 -10.55
C LYS A 155 -8.82 14.70 -9.46
N ILE A 156 -7.66 14.21 -9.86
CA ILE A 156 -6.54 13.89 -8.98
C ILE A 156 -5.84 15.21 -8.63
N ASN A 157 -6.05 15.68 -7.40
CA ASN A 157 -5.37 16.89 -6.90
C ASN A 157 -4.04 16.56 -6.21
N GLU A 158 -3.96 15.41 -5.52
CA GLU A 158 -2.74 14.87 -4.92
C GLU A 158 -2.75 13.35 -5.03
N TYR A 159 -1.62 12.75 -5.42
CA TYR A 159 -1.39 11.31 -5.35
C TYR A 159 -1.10 10.93 -3.89
N SER A 160 -2.12 10.98 -3.04
CA SER A 160 -2.05 10.43 -1.69
C SER A 160 -2.47 8.97 -1.75
N SER A 161 -1.50 8.05 -1.74
CA SER A 161 -1.75 6.65 -1.46
C SER A 161 -2.02 6.51 0.05
N SER A 162 -3.27 6.78 0.43
CA SER A 162 -3.73 6.63 1.80
C SER A 162 -4.68 5.44 1.96
N TYR A 163 -4.56 4.76 3.09
CA TYR A 163 -5.44 3.69 3.52
C TYR A 163 -6.22 4.16 4.73
N SER A 164 -7.50 3.85 4.81
CA SER A 164 -8.36 4.29 5.91
C SER A 164 -8.60 3.16 6.88
N PHE A 165 -8.47 3.46 8.17
CA PHE A 165 -8.96 2.63 9.25
C PHE A 165 -10.43 2.97 9.59
N PRO A 166 -11.20 2.02 10.16
CA PRO A 166 -12.59 2.24 10.58
C PRO A 166 -12.80 3.41 11.54
N ASP A 167 -11.78 3.74 12.36
CA ASP A 167 -11.84 4.82 13.35
C ASP A 167 -11.57 6.22 12.75
N GLY A 168 -11.46 6.31 11.42
CA GLY A 168 -11.17 7.54 10.68
C GLY A 168 -9.70 7.90 10.59
N THR A 169 -8.80 7.10 11.15
CA THR A 169 -7.35 7.30 10.97
C THR A 169 -6.95 6.95 9.54
N LEU A 170 -6.06 7.73 8.96
CA LEU A 170 -5.45 7.51 7.65
C LEU A 170 -4.02 7.02 7.83
N LEU A 171 -3.66 5.94 7.15
CA LEU A 171 -2.30 5.51 6.90
C LEU A 171 -1.85 6.16 5.57
N GLU A 172 -1.00 7.16 5.65
CA GLU A 172 -0.41 7.86 4.51
C GLU A 172 1.01 7.36 4.24
N LEU A 173 1.31 7.10 2.97
CA LEU A 173 2.66 6.77 2.53
C LEU A 173 3.40 8.00 2.01
N ASN A 174 4.71 8.05 2.22
CA ASN A 174 5.58 9.15 1.77
C ASN A 174 5.08 10.54 2.24
N HIS A 175 4.58 10.61 3.47
CA HIS A 175 4.00 11.82 4.04
C HIS A 175 5.08 12.90 4.22
N LYS A 176 4.76 14.10 3.72
CA LYS A 176 5.59 15.29 3.89
C LYS A 176 5.05 16.14 5.02
N GLU A 177 5.81 16.22 6.11
CA GLU A 177 5.52 17.18 7.18
C GLU A 177 6.11 18.55 6.80
N LYS A 178 5.25 19.46 6.32
CA LYS A 178 5.67 20.82 5.92
C LYS A 178 6.04 21.66 7.15
N LYS A 179 7.34 21.89 7.36
CA LYS A 179 7.88 23.03 8.11
C LYS A 179 8.60 23.96 7.13
N VAL A 180 8.37 25.27 7.25
CA VAL A 180 8.74 26.33 6.29
C VAL A 180 10.22 26.32 5.86
N LYS A 181 11.12 25.70 6.64
CA LYS A 181 12.56 25.65 6.36
C LYS A 181 13.18 24.24 6.28
N ASP A 182 12.57 23.22 6.90
CA ASP A 182 13.08 21.84 6.93
C ASP A 182 11.90 20.85 6.84
N SER A 183 11.46 20.51 5.63
CA SER A 183 10.42 19.48 5.48
C SER A 183 10.98 18.10 5.80
N ALA A 184 10.36 17.39 6.73
CA ALA A 184 10.68 15.99 7.00
C ALA A 184 9.76 15.09 6.16
N TYR A 185 10.32 14.04 5.56
CA TYR A 185 9.56 13.02 4.86
C TYR A 185 9.57 11.72 5.66
N PHE A 186 8.42 11.04 5.69
CA PHE A 186 8.23 9.79 6.40
C PHE A 186 7.60 8.77 5.46
N GLU A 187 8.15 7.56 5.41
CA GLU A 187 7.57 6.53 4.54
C GLU A 187 6.17 6.13 4.97
N ILE A 188 5.91 6.13 6.29
CA ILE A 188 4.62 5.77 6.89
C ILE A 188 4.22 6.86 7.88
N SER A 189 2.99 7.37 7.78
CA SER A 189 2.41 8.27 8.77
C SER A 189 0.95 7.92 9.06
N LEU A 190 0.60 7.95 10.34
CA LEU A 190 -0.77 7.79 10.83
C LEU A 190 -1.34 9.19 11.09
N ILE A 191 -2.38 9.58 10.37
CA ILE A 191 -2.99 10.90 10.42
C ILE A 191 -4.44 10.76 10.87
N LYS A 192 -4.84 11.45 11.93
CA LYS A 192 -6.22 11.51 12.42
C LYS A 192 -6.64 12.96 12.56
N ASN A 193 -7.80 13.34 12.02
CA ASN A 193 -8.28 14.73 12.04
C ASN A 193 -7.24 15.75 11.52
N LYS A 194 -6.51 15.40 10.46
CA LYS A 194 -5.41 16.20 9.87
C LYS A 194 -4.21 16.44 10.79
N GLN A 195 -4.13 15.71 11.91
CA GLN A 195 -3.01 15.75 12.83
C GLN A 195 -2.26 14.43 12.81
N ARG A 196 -0.94 14.52 12.93
CA ARG A 196 -0.07 13.35 13.04
C ARG A 196 -0.31 12.64 14.36
N VAL A 197 -0.63 11.35 14.28
CA VAL A 197 -0.64 10.40 15.40
C VAL A 197 0.78 9.87 15.61
N GLU A 198 1.33 9.19 14.60
CA GLU A 198 2.72 8.67 14.60
C GLU A 198 3.30 8.73 13.18
N SER A 199 4.63 8.81 13.04
CA SER A 199 5.32 8.74 11.74
C SER A 199 6.60 7.94 11.85
N TYR A 200 6.87 7.08 10.87
CA TYR A 200 7.97 6.12 10.90
C TYR A 200 8.86 6.27 9.67
N PHE A 201 10.11 5.83 9.82
CA PHE A 201 11.10 5.77 8.74
C PHE A 201 11.28 7.12 8.05
N GLN A 202 11.85 8.07 8.80
CA GLN A 202 12.20 9.37 8.23
C GLN A 202 13.23 9.19 7.12
N TYR A 203 13.05 9.90 6.01
CA TYR A 203 13.98 9.87 4.89
C TYR A 203 14.17 11.27 4.27
N SER A 204 15.22 11.39 3.45
CA SER A 204 15.54 12.60 2.71
C SER A 204 15.07 12.47 1.25
N PRO A 205 14.48 13.51 0.63
CA PRO A 205 13.87 13.40 -0.69
C PRO A 205 14.89 13.06 -1.80
N ASP A 206 16.16 13.40 -1.62
CA ASP A 206 17.28 13.05 -2.51
C ASP A 206 17.66 11.56 -2.45
N ARG A 207 17.01 10.74 -1.61
CA ARG A 207 17.28 9.29 -1.57
C ARG A 207 17.11 8.60 -2.92
N TYR A 208 16.23 9.14 -3.76
CA TYR A 208 15.94 8.61 -5.09
C TYR A 208 16.99 9.00 -6.15
N ASP A 209 17.92 9.89 -5.80
CA ASP A 209 19.02 10.26 -6.71
C ASP A 209 20.06 9.13 -6.86
N LYS A 210 20.02 8.13 -5.97
CA LYS A 210 21.00 7.04 -5.86
C LYS A 210 20.39 5.64 -5.85
N ASP A 211 19.06 5.53 -5.80
CA ASP A 211 18.37 4.25 -5.77
C ASP A 211 16.91 4.43 -6.21
N GLU A 212 16.39 3.50 -6.99
CA GLU A 212 15.00 3.52 -7.44
C GLU A 212 14.03 2.87 -6.42
N TYR A 213 14.56 2.28 -5.34
CA TYR A 213 13.80 1.59 -4.29
C TYR A 213 12.88 0.53 -4.87
N TYR A 214 13.44 -0.32 -5.73
CA TYR A 214 12.71 -1.37 -6.40
C TYR A 214 12.00 -2.28 -5.39
N THR A 215 10.68 -2.36 -5.54
CA THR A 215 9.83 -3.29 -4.80
C THR A 215 8.97 -4.08 -5.78
N THR A 216 8.68 -5.33 -5.43
CA THR A 216 7.70 -6.13 -6.16
C THR A 216 6.42 -6.20 -5.32
N GLY A 217 5.29 -5.83 -5.92
CA GLY A 217 3.99 -5.83 -5.25
C GLY A 217 3.68 -4.59 -4.41
N GLU A 218 2.56 -4.65 -3.69
CA GLU A 218 2.06 -3.56 -2.85
C GLU A 218 2.85 -3.49 -1.53
N SER A 219 3.39 -2.33 -1.18
CA SER A 219 4.12 -2.12 0.08
C SER A 219 3.22 -2.16 1.31
N ILE A 220 1.91 -1.97 1.13
CA ILE A 220 0.87 -2.11 2.14
C ILE A 220 -0.16 -3.13 1.65
N THR A 221 -0.46 -4.11 2.48
CA THR A 221 -1.44 -5.16 2.19
C THR A 221 -2.46 -5.30 3.33
N ASN A 222 -3.67 -5.73 2.99
CA ASN A 222 -4.71 -5.99 4.00
C ASN A 222 -4.35 -7.25 4.79
N SER A 223 -4.43 -7.18 6.12
CA SER A 223 -4.16 -8.32 7.02
C SER A 223 -5.32 -9.32 7.14
N GLY A 224 -6.49 -8.98 6.63
CA GLY A 224 -7.77 -9.63 6.92
C GLY A 224 -8.50 -9.04 8.13
N ASN A 225 -7.84 -8.19 8.93
CA ASN A 225 -8.42 -7.49 10.06
C ASN A 225 -8.64 -6.00 9.71
N PRO A 226 -9.85 -5.45 9.90
CA PRO A 226 -10.18 -4.08 9.51
C PRO A 226 -9.35 -2.99 10.21
N ASN A 227 -8.75 -3.28 11.37
CA ASN A 227 -7.90 -2.35 12.10
C ASN A 227 -6.40 -2.60 11.90
N GLU A 228 -6.02 -3.32 10.84
CA GLU A 228 -4.64 -3.75 10.67
C GLU A 228 -4.25 -3.88 9.19
N PHE A 229 -3.08 -3.35 8.86
CA PHE A 229 -2.41 -3.60 7.58
C PHE A 229 -1.04 -4.24 7.83
N PHE A 230 -0.56 -5.01 6.85
CA PHE A 230 0.85 -5.37 6.79
C PHE A 230 1.59 -4.38 5.90
N SER A 231 2.83 -4.07 6.29
CA SER A 231 3.75 -3.25 5.52
C SER A 231 5.10 -3.94 5.37
N ILE A 232 5.67 -3.81 4.19
CA ILE A 232 7.05 -4.20 3.88
C ILE A 232 7.78 -2.99 3.29
N ARG A 233 9.10 -2.96 3.42
CA ARG A 233 9.92 -1.94 2.76
C ARG A 233 10.96 -2.60 1.86
N PRO A 234 11.46 -1.88 0.85
CA PRO A 234 12.51 -2.39 -0.03
C PRO A 234 13.73 -2.84 0.75
N TYR A 235 14.38 -3.88 0.23
CA TYR A 235 15.69 -4.35 0.67
C TYR A 235 15.79 -4.78 2.15
N GLU A 236 14.66 -5.11 2.78
CA GLU A 236 14.63 -5.66 4.12
C GLU A 236 13.74 -6.90 4.24
N TYR A 237 14.03 -7.71 5.26
CA TYR A 237 13.33 -8.96 5.54
C TYR A 237 12.34 -8.82 6.70
N ASN A 238 11.80 -7.62 6.88
CA ASN A 238 10.90 -7.29 7.97
C ASN A 238 9.47 -7.14 7.44
N VAL A 239 8.51 -7.70 8.18
CA VAL A 239 7.09 -7.43 7.97
C VAL A 239 6.57 -6.67 9.17
N PHE A 240 6.10 -5.47 8.91
CA PHE A 240 5.51 -4.59 9.90
C PHE A 240 4.00 -4.73 9.89
N ARG A 241 3.40 -4.49 11.05
CA ARG A 241 1.97 -4.50 11.26
C ARG A 241 1.54 -3.12 11.71
N VAL A 242 0.74 -2.48 10.89
CA VAL A 242 0.27 -1.10 11.07
C VAL A 242 -1.11 -1.13 11.69
N THR A 243 -1.30 -0.43 12.79
CA THR A 243 -2.60 -0.20 13.46
C THR A 243 -2.93 1.30 13.44
N PRO A 244 -4.16 1.73 13.81
CA PRO A 244 -4.49 3.15 13.85
C PRO A 244 -3.62 3.98 14.78
N THR A 245 -2.93 3.37 15.74
CA THR A 245 -2.16 4.09 16.76
C THR A 245 -0.67 3.83 16.72
N LYS A 246 -0.21 2.72 16.13
CA LYS A 246 1.22 2.39 16.08
C LYS A 246 1.61 1.36 15.03
N LEU A 247 2.92 1.27 14.81
CA LEU A 247 3.61 0.28 13.99
C LEU A 247 4.33 -0.76 14.85
N TYR A 248 4.17 -2.04 14.51
CA TYR A 248 4.86 -3.15 15.13
C TYR A 248 5.76 -3.88 14.14
N LEU A 249 6.99 -4.22 14.53
CA LEU A 249 7.78 -5.23 13.84
C LEU A 249 7.25 -6.61 14.23
N SER A 250 6.48 -7.24 13.34
CA SER A 250 5.78 -8.49 13.66
C SER A 250 6.54 -9.72 13.19
N TYR A 251 7.15 -9.66 12.01
CA TYR A 251 7.96 -10.76 11.51
C TYR A 251 9.32 -10.29 11.03
N LYS A 252 10.33 -11.10 11.31
CA LYS A 252 11.65 -11.02 10.68
C LYS A 252 11.94 -12.33 9.97
N MET A 253 12.05 -12.27 8.66
CA MET A 253 12.43 -13.41 7.84
C MET A 253 13.95 -13.56 7.84
N ILE A 254 14.43 -14.80 7.94
CA ILE A 254 15.83 -15.16 7.84
C ILE A 254 15.95 -16.22 6.77
N PHE A 255 16.71 -15.88 5.72
CA PHE A 255 17.03 -16.77 4.62
C PHE A 255 18.48 -17.28 4.74
N PRO A 256 18.81 -18.41 4.09
CA PRO A 256 20.19 -18.77 3.79
C PRO A 256 20.96 -17.63 3.11
N ALA A 257 22.29 -17.60 3.30
CA ALA A 257 23.13 -16.50 2.80
C ALA A 257 23.06 -16.32 1.27
N ASN A 258 22.93 -17.41 0.52
CA ASN A 258 22.76 -17.41 -0.94
C ASN A 258 21.39 -16.87 -1.41
N ASN A 259 20.42 -16.73 -0.51
CA ASN A 259 19.11 -16.13 -0.77
C ASN A 259 18.93 -14.78 -0.08
N SER A 260 20.01 -14.23 0.48
CA SER A 260 20.00 -12.96 1.20
C SER A 260 20.72 -11.89 0.39
N LEU A 261 20.35 -10.63 0.62
CA LEU A 261 21.09 -9.48 0.12
C LEU A 261 22.52 -9.51 0.68
N PRO A 262 23.52 -9.08 -0.10
CA PRO A 262 24.89 -8.97 0.37
C PRO A 262 25.00 -8.11 1.65
N PRO A 263 25.94 -8.41 2.56
CA PRO A 263 26.22 -7.53 3.69
C PRO A 263 26.51 -6.10 3.22
N GLY A 264 25.87 -5.13 3.87
CA GLY A 264 26.02 -3.72 3.52
C GLY A 264 25.37 -3.31 2.20
N PHE A 265 24.39 -4.05 1.68
CA PHE A 265 23.73 -3.76 0.40
C PHE A 265 23.33 -2.28 0.22
N LEU A 266 22.76 -1.66 1.26
CA LEU A 266 22.31 -0.26 1.23
C LEU A 266 23.43 0.79 1.40
N GLU A 267 24.60 0.37 1.88
CA GLU A 267 25.68 1.28 2.27
C GLU A 267 26.89 1.19 1.34
N ASN A 268 27.08 0.03 0.71
CA ASN A 268 28.23 -0.26 -0.11
C ASN A 268 28.04 0.36 -1.52
N PRO A 269 28.91 1.30 -1.93
CA PRO A 269 28.79 1.96 -3.23
C PRO A 269 28.83 1.01 -4.43
N LEU A 270 29.33 -0.21 -4.27
CA LEU A 270 29.32 -1.23 -5.33
C LEU A 270 27.92 -1.67 -5.75
N TYR A 271 26.91 -1.46 -4.91
CA TYR A 271 25.52 -1.87 -5.16
C TYR A 271 24.59 -0.68 -5.39
N VAL A 272 25.09 0.55 -5.31
CA VAL A 272 24.36 1.78 -5.57
C VAL A 272 24.45 2.07 -7.08
N GLY A 273 23.31 2.08 -7.77
CA GLY A 273 23.20 2.27 -9.22
C GLY A 273 23.12 3.74 -9.63
#